data_AF-A0AA40EGW7-F1
#
_entry.id   AF-A0AA40EGW7-F1
#
_cell.length_a   1.000
_cell.length_b   1.000
_cell.length_c   1.000
_cell.angle_alpha   90.00
_cell.angle_beta   90.00
_cell.angle_gamma   90.00
#
_symmetry.space_group_name_H-M   'P 1'
#
loop_
_entity.id
_entity.type
_entity.pdbx_description
1 polymer ?
#
loop_
_entity_poly.entity_id
_entity_poly.type
_entity_poly.pdbx_seq_one_letter_code
_entity_poly.pdbx_strand_id
1 'polypeptide(L)'
;MEDIAHLATTLGDRLTTNLKSTLDNMSPQKWIRVIIVAGTYLLLRPYLMKLGGRAQMASHEAEHAATEAEFAAKAKISPNELRGKVQIPDDTDSEGEDEEEGASSATDWGKKARRRQRDMIKKLLEAEERRLQESKEEEEDKDIEEFLIKD
;
A
#
# COMPACT_ATOMS: atom_id res chain seq x y z
N MET A 1 3.53 -38.61 16.63
CA MET A 1 3.89 -38.70 15.19
C MET A 1 3.25 -39.92 14.55
N GLU A 2 3.28 -41.09 15.21
CA GLU A 2 2.64 -42.33 14.73
C GLU A 2 1.12 -42.21 14.59
N ASP A 3 0.42 -41.52 15.50
CA ASP A 3 -1.03 -41.28 15.39
C ASP A 3 -1.42 -40.43 14.18
N ILE A 4 -0.57 -39.47 13.80
CA ILE A 4 -0.80 -38.60 12.63
C ILE A 4 -0.55 -39.41 11.35
N ALA A 5 0.47 -40.27 11.34
CA ALA A 5 0.72 -41.18 10.23
C ALA A 5 -0.42 -42.19 10.06
N HIS A 6 -0.93 -42.77 11.16
CA HIS A 6 -2.08 -43.68 11.14
C HIS A 6 -3.39 -42.96 10.72
N LEU A 7 -3.60 -41.72 11.15
CA LEU A 7 -4.72 -40.90 10.69
C LEU A 7 -4.61 -40.61 9.20
N ALA A 8 -3.41 -40.26 8.71
CA ALA A 8 -3.18 -39.98 7.30
C ALA A 8 -3.39 -41.20 6.41
N THR A 9 -2.91 -42.39 6.82
CA THR A 9 -3.16 -43.64 6.09
C THR A 9 -4.65 -43.98 6.10
N THR A 10 -5.31 -43.89 7.26
CA THR A 10 -6.76 -44.17 7.36
C THR A 10 -7.58 -43.19 6.52
N LEU A 11 -7.20 -41.90 6.48
CA LEU A 11 -7.86 -40.91 5.62
C LEU A 11 -7.64 -41.23 4.14
N GLY A 12 -6.40 -41.56 3.77
CA GLY A 12 -6.02 -41.93 2.41
C GLY A 12 -6.77 -43.17 1.92
N ASP A 13 -6.81 -44.22 2.73
CA ASP A 13 -7.50 -45.47 2.41
C ASP A 13 -9.01 -45.24 2.27
N ARG A 14 -9.60 -44.43 3.15
CA ARG A 14 -11.02 -44.05 3.05
C ARG A 14 -11.27 -43.20 1.81
N LEU A 15 -10.46 -42.20 1.53
CA LEU A 15 -10.61 -41.33 0.36
C LEU A 15 -10.51 -42.13 -0.93
N THR A 16 -9.47 -42.94 -1.08
CA THR A 16 -9.24 -43.76 -2.28
C THR A 16 -10.35 -44.79 -2.47
N THR A 17 -10.76 -45.48 -1.41
CA THR A 17 -11.85 -46.48 -1.49
C THR A 17 -13.19 -45.82 -1.84
N ASN A 18 -13.51 -44.67 -1.25
CA ASN A 18 -14.74 -43.94 -1.55
C ASN A 18 -14.73 -43.32 -2.95
N LEU A 19 -13.61 -42.74 -3.38
CA LEU A 19 -13.44 -42.20 -4.74
C LEU A 19 -13.56 -43.30 -5.79
N LYS A 20 -12.86 -44.41 -5.58
CA LYS A 20 -12.93 -45.57 -6.49
C LYS A 20 -14.33 -46.15 -6.55
N SER A 21 -14.98 -46.36 -5.41
CA SER A 21 -16.37 -46.82 -5.35
C SER A 21 -17.33 -45.84 -6.05
N THR A 22 -17.12 -44.54 -5.92
CA THR A 22 -17.94 -43.52 -6.58
C THR A 22 -17.77 -43.58 -8.10
N LEU A 23 -16.53 -43.74 -8.59
CA LEU A 23 -16.22 -43.84 -10.02
C LEU A 23 -16.71 -45.17 -10.62
N ASP A 24 -16.52 -46.29 -9.93
CA ASP A 24 -16.93 -47.63 -10.38
C ASP A 24 -18.47 -47.78 -10.40
N ASN A 25 -19.19 -47.12 -9.49
CA ASN A 25 -20.67 -47.14 -9.44
C ASN A 25 -21.34 -46.03 -10.28
N MET A 26 -20.63 -45.44 -11.24
CA MET A 26 -21.22 -44.47 -12.17
C MET A 26 -21.95 -45.13 -13.34
N SER A 27 -23.24 -44.87 -13.44
CA SER A 27 -23.99 -45.14 -14.67
C SER A 27 -23.68 -44.08 -15.75
N PRO A 28 -23.83 -44.41 -17.05
CA PRO A 28 -23.61 -43.45 -18.14
C PRO A 28 -24.43 -42.16 -17.98
N GLN A 29 -25.64 -42.25 -17.43
CA GLN A 29 -26.52 -41.11 -17.17
C GLN A 29 -25.90 -40.13 -16.15
N LYS A 30 -25.22 -40.64 -15.11
CA LYS A 30 -24.56 -39.80 -14.11
C LYS A 30 -23.33 -39.11 -14.69
N TRP A 31 -22.55 -39.80 -15.53
CA TRP A 31 -21.44 -39.20 -16.27
C TRP A 31 -21.89 -38.02 -17.15
N ILE A 32 -22.98 -38.20 -17.90
CA ILE A 32 -23.54 -37.14 -18.73
C ILE A 32 -23.92 -35.92 -17.88
N ARG A 33 -24.54 -36.12 -16.70
CA ARG A 33 -24.87 -35.01 -15.79
C ARG A 33 -23.63 -34.26 -15.32
N VAL A 34 -22.58 -34.97 -14.93
CA VAL A 34 -21.30 -34.35 -14.49
C VAL A 34 -20.68 -33.54 -15.62
N ILE A 35 -20.64 -34.10 -16.84
CA ILE A 35 -20.10 -33.41 -18.02
C ILE A 35 -20.92 -32.17 -18.35
N ILE A 36 -22.26 -32.23 -18.27
CA ILE A 36 -23.12 -31.07 -18.51
C ILE A 36 -22.81 -29.97 -17.49
N VAL A 37 -22.75 -30.28 -16.19
CA VAL A 37 -22.49 -29.27 -15.16
C VAL A 37 -21.08 -28.68 -15.29
N ALA A 38 -20.07 -29.51 -15.47
CA ALA A 38 -18.69 -29.05 -15.65
C ALA A 38 -18.51 -28.25 -16.95
N GLY A 39 -19.08 -28.76 -18.05
CA GLY A 39 -19.05 -28.13 -19.36
C GLY A 39 -19.76 -26.78 -19.36
N THR A 40 -20.97 -26.71 -18.80
CA THR A 40 -21.71 -25.44 -18.69
C THR A 40 -20.96 -24.41 -17.86
N TYR A 41 -20.30 -24.80 -16.75
CA TYR A 41 -19.45 -23.87 -15.99
C TYR A 41 -18.26 -23.36 -16.81
N LEU A 42 -17.54 -24.25 -17.51
CA LEU A 42 -16.41 -23.90 -18.38
C LEU A 42 -16.84 -22.92 -19.48
N LEU A 43 -18.00 -23.15 -20.08
CA LEU A 43 -18.59 -22.29 -21.12
C LEU A 43 -19.09 -20.96 -20.56
N LEU A 44 -19.71 -20.94 -19.37
CA LEU A 44 -20.32 -19.75 -18.78
C LEU A 44 -19.26 -18.80 -18.16
N ARG A 45 -18.19 -19.35 -17.58
CA ARG A 45 -17.12 -18.60 -16.90
C ARG A 45 -16.55 -17.41 -17.69
N PRO A 46 -16.12 -17.53 -18.98
CA PRO A 46 -15.55 -16.40 -19.70
C PRO A 46 -16.54 -15.25 -19.91
N TYR A 47 -17.84 -15.55 -20.04
CA TYR A 47 -18.86 -14.52 -20.20
C TYR A 47 -19.16 -13.81 -18.89
N LEU A 48 -19.22 -14.55 -17.78
CA LEU A 48 -19.34 -13.95 -16.44
C LEU A 48 -18.16 -13.03 -16.11
N MET A 49 -16.93 -13.47 -16.43
CA MET A 49 -15.73 -12.64 -16.25
C MET A 49 -15.75 -11.37 -17.12
N LYS A 50 -16.21 -11.48 -18.38
CA LYS A 50 -16.35 -10.30 -19.26
C LYS A 50 -17.39 -9.30 -18.74
N LEU A 51 -18.51 -9.78 -18.21
CA LEU A 51 -19.55 -8.91 -17.64
C LEU A 51 -19.06 -8.25 -16.34
N GLY A 52 -18.44 -9.02 -15.44
CA GLY A 52 -17.86 -8.50 -14.21
C GLY A 52 -16.76 -7.47 -14.46
N GLY A 53 -15.82 -7.78 -15.37
CA GLY A 53 -14.74 -6.87 -15.73
C GLY A 53 -15.24 -5.55 -16.34
N ARG A 54 -16.29 -5.60 -17.15
CA ARG A 54 -16.89 -4.39 -17.74
C ARG A 54 -17.62 -3.53 -16.72
N ALA A 55 -18.29 -4.14 -15.74
CA ALA A 55 -18.90 -3.42 -14.62
C ALA A 55 -17.84 -2.78 -13.72
N GLN A 56 -16.76 -3.50 -13.41
CA GLN A 56 -15.65 -3.00 -12.60
C GLN A 56 -14.90 -1.85 -13.31
N MET A 57 -14.69 -1.94 -14.62
CA MET A 57 -14.07 -0.86 -15.38
C MET A 57 -14.94 0.40 -15.37
N ALA A 58 -16.27 0.25 -15.52
CA ALA A 58 -17.20 1.37 -15.45
C ALA A 58 -17.24 2.03 -14.07
N SER A 59 -17.16 1.26 -12.97
CA SER A 59 -17.09 1.83 -11.63
C SER A 59 -15.78 2.59 -11.39
N HIS A 60 -14.64 2.04 -11.82
CA HIS A 60 -13.36 2.73 -11.70
C HIS A 60 -13.30 4.00 -12.55
N GLU A 61 -13.85 4.00 -13.77
CA GLU A 61 -13.91 5.20 -14.60
C GLU A 61 -14.79 6.30 -13.97
N ALA A 62 -15.93 5.92 -13.38
CA ALA A 62 -16.79 6.86 -12.65
C ALA A 62 -16.11 7.45 -11.41
N GLU A 63 -15.40 6.64 -10.63
CA GLU A 63 -14.61 7.10 -9.47
C GLU A 63 -13.45 8.01 -9.91
N HIS A 64 -12.75 7.66 -10.99
CA HIS A 64 -11.68 8.50 -11.55
C HIS A 64 -12.22 9.85 -12.04
N ALA A 65 -13.33 9.86 -12.78
CA ALA A 65 -13.96 11.10 -13.23
C ALA A 65 -14.44 11.97 -12.06
N ALA A 66 -14.99 11.38 -11.00
CA ALA A 66 -15.41 12.11 -9.81
C ALA A 66 -14.22 12.70 -9.04
N THR A 67 -13.13 11.93 -8.87
CA THR A 67 -11.91 12.41 -8.21
C THR A 67 -11.17 13.45 -9.02
N GLU A 68 -11.12 13.34 -10.35
CA GLU A 68 -10.59 14.38 -11.22
C GLU A 68 -11.45 15.66 -11.19
N ALA A 69 -12.78 15.54 -11.15
CA ALA A 69 -13.66 16.70 -11.00
C ALA A 69 -13.47 17.39 -9.64
N GLU A 70 -13.32 16.62 -8.56
CA GLU A 70 -13.00 17.17 -7.23
C GLU A 70 -11.59 17.79 -7.19
N PHE A 71 -10.61 17.16 -7.81
CA PHE A 71 -9.25 17.69 -7.90
C PHE A 71 -9.20 18.95 -8.75
N ALA A 72 -9.92 18.99 -9.88
CA ALA A 72 -10.06 20.18 -10.71
C ALA A 72 -10.81 21.30 -9.98
N ALA A 73 -11.80 20.98 -9.15
CA ALA A 73 -12.49 21.95 -8.30
C ALA A 73 -11.56 22.49 -7.20
N LYS A 74 -10.71 21.64 -6.60
CA LYS A 74 -9.69 22.04 -5.62
C LYS A 74 -8.50 22.78 -6.27
N ALA A 75 -8.14 22.44 -7.51
CA ALA A 75 -7.06 23.07 -8.26
C ALA A 75 -7.44 24.43 -8.87
N LYS A 76 -8.75 24.76 -8.91
CA LYS A 76 -9.21 26.14 -9.13
C LYS A 76 -8.81 27.08 -7.99
N ILE A 77 -8.40 26.56 -6.83
CA ILE A 77 -7.74 27.35 -5.79
C ILE A 77 -6.29 27.55 -6.24
N SER A 78 -5.94 28.79 -6.54
CA SER A 78 -4.60 29.14 -6.99
C SER A 78 -3.60 28.98 -5.83
N PRO A 79 -2.39 28.43 -6.04
CA PRO A 79 -1.37 28.32 -4.98
C PRO A 79 -1.04 29.67 -4.32
N ASN A 80 -1.21 30.78 -5.04
CA ASN A 80 -0.96 32.12 -4.51
C ASN A 80 -2.10 32.62 -3.59
N GLU A 81 -3.29 32.02 -3.64
CA GLU A 81 -4.41 32.33 -2.73
C GLU A 81 -4.23 31.73 -1.33
N LEU A 82 -3.37 30.71 -1.20
CA LEU A 82 -3.03 30.05 0.06
C LEU A 82 -1.84 30.71 0.80
N ARG A 83 -1.07 31.57 0.10
CA ARG A 83 0.07 32.28 0.66
C ARG A 83 -0.41 33.35 1.64
N GLY A 84 -0.24 33.10 2.94
CA GLY A 84 -0.60 34.02 4.04
C GLY A 84 -1.97 33.79 4.69
N LYS A 85 -2.76 32.81 4.21
CA LYS A 85 -4.06 32.45 4.82
C LYS A 85 -4.04 31.12 5.58
N VAL A 86 -3.04 30.28 5.33
CA VAL A 86 -2.83 29.04 6.08
C VAL A 86 -1.82 29.36 7.18
N GLN A 87 -2.29 29.54 8.41
CA GLN A 87 -1.44 29.36 9.58
C GLN A 87 -1.01 27.90 9.56
N ILE A 88 0.25 27.63 9.25
CA ILE A 88 0.87 26.33 9.49
C ILE A 88 0.88 26.21 11.01
N PRO A 89 0.16 25.24 11.63
CA PRO A 89 0.27 25.05 13.06
C PRO A 89 1.72 24.69 13.40
N ASP A 90 2.41 25.56 14.15
CA ASP A 90 3.75 25.31 14.68
C ASP A 90 3.75 24.12 15.68
N ASP A 91 2.58 23.69 16.16
CA ASP A 91 2.41 22.62 17.15
C ASP A 91 2.26 21.21 16.58
N THR A 92 3.02 20.84 15.54
CA THR A 92 3.31 19.40 15.31
C THR A 92 4.70 18.99 15.79
N ASP A 93 5.41 19.91 16.43
CA ASP A 93 6.75 19.75 16.99
C ASP A 93 6.77 19.79 18.54
N SER A 94 5.62 19.85 19.19
CA SER A 94 5.55 19.80 20.66
C SER A 94 5.75 18.36 21.14
N GLU A 95 6.88 18.14 21.83
CA GLU A 95 7.12 17.00 22.69
C GLU A 95 6.11 16.97 23.84
N GLY A 96 4.92 16.42 23.58
CA GLY A 96 3.86 16.23 24.56
C GLY A 96 3.22 14.86 24.38
N GLU A 97 3.35 14.03 25.41
CA GLU A 97 2.45 12.91 25.65
C GLU A 97 1.01 13.40 25.57
N ASP A 98 0.23 12.91 24.60
CA ASP A 98 -1.23 12.90 24.72
C ASP A 98 -1.75 11.56 24.20
N GLU A 99 -2.07 10.72 25.18
CA GLU A 99 -3.03 9.64 25.10
C GLU A 99 -4.39 10.22 24.73
N GLU A 100 -4.81 10.12 23.46
CA GLU A 100 -6.23 10.09 23.14
C GLU A 100 -6.60 8.83 22.35
N GLU A 101 -7.34 7.98 23.05
CA GLU A 101 -8.08 6.85 22.56
C GLU A 101 -9.10 7.28 21.48
N GLY A 102 -9.16 6.55 20.38
CA GLY A 102 -10.39 6.47 19.58
C GLY A 102 -10.31 6.92 18.13
N ALA A 103 -9.86 6.00 17.26
CA ALA A 103 -10.50 5.61 15.99
C ALA A 103 -9.43 4.99 15.09
N SER A 104 -9.43 3.66 15.00
CA SER A 104 -8.66 2.89 14.04
C SER A 104 -9.19 3.11 12.62
N SER A 105 -9.01 4.32 12.08
CA SER A 105 -9.16 4.54 10.65
C SER A 105 -8.05 3.77 9.93
N ALA A 106 -8.40 3.01 8.89
CA ALA A 106 -7.49 2.19 8.08
C ALA A 106 -6.37 2.98 7.34
N THR A 107 -6.17 4.25 7.70
CA THR A 107 -5.30 5.25 7.10
C THR A 107 -3.91 5.33 7.74
N ASP A 108 -3.61 4.52 8.77
CA ASP A 108 -2.40 4.67 9.60
C ASP A 108 -1.21 3.77 9.25
N TRP A 109 -1.34 2.83 8.31
CA TRP A 109 -0.29 1.84 8.02
C TRP A 109 1.02 2.42 7.44
N GLY A 110 1.02 3.68 6.99
CA GLY A 110 2.17 4.32 6.36
C GLY A 110 2.70 5.57 7.07
N LYS A 111 2.00 6.11 8.09
CA LYS A 111 2.39 7.41 8.68
C LYS A 111 3.76 7.35 9.36
N LYS A 112 4.05 6.26 10.09
CA LYS A 112 5.33 6.06 10.77
C LYS A 112 6.50 5.91 9.79
N ALA A 113 6.30 5.23 8.67
CA ALA A 113 7.33 5.07 7.63
C ALA A 113 7.63 6.41 6.93
N ARG A 114 6.58 7.17 6.58
CA ARG A 114 6.70 8.50 5.98
C ARG A 114 7.37 9.52 6.92
N ARG A 115 7.08 9.47 8.22
CA ARG A 115 7.77 10.29 9.24
C ARG A 115 9.27 10.01 9.25
N ARG A 116 9.67 8.74 9.36
CA ARG A 116 11.10 8.35 9.34
C ARG A 116 11.83 8.75 8.05
N GLN A 117 11.17 8.64 6.90
CA GLN A 117 11.74 9.10 5.62
C GLN A 117 11.99 10.61 5.63
N ARG A 118 11.05 11.40 6.14
CA ARG A 118 11.20 12.86 6.28
C ARG A 118 12.31 13.23 7.27
N ASP A 119 12.40 12.55 8.41
CA ASP A 119 13.43 12.82 9.42
C ASP A 119 14.84 12.49 8.90
N MET A 120 14.97 11.42 8.10
CA MET A 120 16.23 11.09 7.42
C MET A 120 16.63 12.19 6.42
N ILE A 121 15.69 12.67 5.62
CA ILE A 121 15.93 13.74 4.65
C ILE A 121 16.33 15.04 5.37
N LYS A 122 15.63 15.41 6.45
CA LYS A 122 15.97 16.58 7.27
C LYS A 122 17.40 16.50 7.81
N LYS A 123 17.77 15.36 8.40
CA LYS A 123 19.14 15.14 8.93
C LYS A 123 20.21 15.22 7.86
N LEU A 124 19.94 14.72 6.66
CA LEU A 124 20.89 14.81 5.54
C LEU A 124 21.05 16.25 5.08
N LEU A 125 19.96 17.01 5.00
CA LEU A 125 19.97 18.40 4.57
C LEU A 125 20.64 19.33 5.59
N GLU A 126 20.40 19.10 6.89
CA GLU A 126 21.06 19.82 7.99
C GLU A 126 22.57 19.53 8.03
N ALA A 127 22.98 18.28 7.77
CA ALA A 127 24.40 17.92 7.68
C ALA A 127 25.11 18.58 6.49
N GLU A 128 24.42 18.72 5.35
CA GLU A 128 24.93 19.43 4.18
C GLU A 128 25.05 20.94 4.46
N GLU A 129 24.03 21.54 5.09
CA GLU A 129 24.05 22.96 5.45
C GLU A 129 25.17 23.28 6.45
N ARG A 130 25.37 22.42 7.47
CA ARG A 130 26.49 22.56 8.41
C ARG A 130 27.84 22.45 7.72
N ARG A 131 28.03 21.47 6.82
CA ARG A 131 29.28 21.35 6.06
C ARG A 131 29.55 22.58 5.20
N LEU A 132 28.51 23.17 4.61
CA LEU A 132 28.64 24.38 3.81
C LEU A 132 28.99 25.60 4.69
N GLN A 133 28.41 25.69 5.90
CA GLN A 133 28.78 26.72 6.88
C GLN A 133 30.23 26.58 7.32
N GLU A 134 30.67 25.38 7.71
CA GLU A 134 32.07 25.11 8.08
C GLU A 134 33.04 25.50 6.94
N SER A 135 32.72 25.17 5.68
CA SER A 135 33.58 25.59 4.55
C SER A 135 33.63 27.10 4.32
N LYS A 136 32.55 27.81 4.64
CA LYS A 136 32.52 29.28 4.53
C LYS A 136 33.27 29.94 5.68
N GLU A 137 33.12 29.41 6.89
CA GLU A 137 33.87 29.85 8.07
C GLU A 137 35.39 29.64 7.87
N GLU A 138 35.80 28.51 7.28
CA GLU A 138 37.21 28.24 6.91
C GLU A 138 37.75 29.22 5.84
N GLU A 139 36.93 29.61 4.87
CA GLU A 139 37.30 30.61 3.84
C GLU A 139 37.41 32.02 4.46
N GLU A 140 36.47 32.40 5.33
CA GLU A 140 36.47 33.69 6.03
C GLU A 140 37.66 33.82 7.01
N ASP A 141 38.01 32.75 7.73
CA ASP A 141 39.19 32.75 8.62
C ASP A 141 40.50 32.85 7.84
N LYS A 142 40.60 32.19 6.69
CA LYS A 142 41.78 32.24 5.81
C LYS A 142 42.00 33.63 5.21
N ASP A 143 40.93 34.34 4.87
CA ASP A 143 41.00 35.73 4.40
C ASP A 143 41.46 36.69 5.52
N ILE A 144 41.24 36.34 6.80
CA ILE A 144 41.72 37.12 7.96
C ILE A 144 43.20 36.80 8.29
N GLU A 145 43.65 35.56 8.11
CA GLU A 145 45.06 35.16 8.32
C GLU A 145 46.04 35.95 7.44
N GLU A 146 45.65 36.33 6.22
CA GLU A 146 46.46 37.17 5.32
C GLU A 146 46.78 38.55 5.93
N PHE A 147 45.93 39.06 6.82
CA PHE A 147 46.12 40.36 7.49
C PHE A 147 46.85 40.28 8.85
N LEU A 148 47.19 39.08 9.33
CA LEU A 148 47.85 38.86 10.63
C LEU A 148 49.38 38.71 10.55
N ILE A 149 49.98 38.72 9.35
CA ILE A 149 51.44 38.80 9.17
C ILE A 149 51.89 40.22 9.54
N LYS A 150 52.32 40.37 10.79
CA LYS A 150 52.82 41.60 11.39
C LYS A 150 54.35 41.62 11.34
N ASP A 151 54.92 42.64 10.70
CA ASP A 151 56.34 43.04 10.86
C ASP A 151 56.71 43.31 12.34
#